data_AF-A0A3E0TSF1-F1
#
_entry.id   AF-A0A3E0TSF1-F1
#
_cell.length_a   1.000
_cell.length_b   1.000
_cell.length_c   1.000
_cell.angle_alpha   90.00
_cell.angle_beta   90.00
_cell.angle_gamma   90.00
#
_symmetry.space_group_name_H-M   'P 1'
#
loop_
_entity.id
_entity.type
_entity.pdbx_description
1 polymer ?
#
loop_
_entity_poly.entity_id
_entity_poly.type
_entity_poly.pdbx_seq_one_letter_code
_entity_poly.pdbx_strand_id
1 'polypeptide(L)'
;MYNYNRSRNKRRNKLYAIKKTGIKDENIDRQIIAIHRAIAEKLLVHLELAEQVKMRLEQQRDEKKIRYSHFINWYSILELIEQPEVFINAMTEDTPQMRWLRRKTPFVGILNEEERQRAINHNALGTIDSVEVLF
;
A
#
# COMPACT_ATOMS: atom_id res chain seq x y z
N MET A 1 -33.42 36.82 -21.85
CA MET A 1 -33.67 37.17 -20.43
C MET A 1 -33.52 35.91 -19.60
N TYR A 2 -32.62 35.92 -18.61
CA TYR A 2 -32.06 34.76 -17.93
C TYR A 2 -33.07 34.00 -17.06
N ASN A 3 -33.15 32.66 -17.20
CA ASN A 3 -33.80 31.79 -16.22
C ASN A 3 -32.77 31.30 -15.20
N TYR A 4 -32.83 31.90 -14.02
CA TYR A 4 -32.03 31.60 -12.83
C TYR A 4 -32.57 30.32 -12.18
N ASN A 5 -31.96 29.15 -12.45
CA ASN A 5 -32.32 27.93 -11.73
C ASN A 5 -31.43 27.74 -10.50
N ARG A 6 -31.95 28.17 -9.35
CA ARG A 6 -31.40 27.91 -8.01
C ARG A 6 -31.45 26.41 -7.70
N SER A 7 -30.37 25.71 -7.97
CA SER A 7 -30.08 24.43 -7.30
C SER A 7 -29.37 24.71 -5.97
N ARG A 8 -30.17 24.90 -4.92
CA ARG A 8 -29.71 25.07 -3.53
C ARG A 8 -29.11 23.75 -3.01
N ASN A 9 -27.78 23.74 -2.86
CA ASN A 9 -27.05 23.22 -1.69
C ASN A 9 -27.64 21.97 -0.97
N LYS A 10 -27.39 20.77 -1.52
CA LYS A 10 -27.43 19.49 -0.77
C LYS A 10 -26.06 19.14 -0.15
N ARG A 11 -25.34 20.14 0.38
CA ARG A 11 -24.01 20.00 1.02
C ARG A 11 -24.04 20.18 2.53
N ARG A 12 -25.07 19.68 3.22
CA ARG A 12 -25.10 19.68 4.69
C ARG A 12 -25.60 18.33 5.20
N ASN A 13 -24.81 17.75 6.09
CA ASN A 13 -24.99 16.49 6.81
C ASN A 13 -24.48 15.20 6.13
N LYS A 14 -23.17 15.15 5.90
CA LYS A 14 -22.43 13.87 5.88
C LYS A 14 -21.33 13.83 6.95
N LEU A 15 -21.62 14.40 8.12
CA LEU A 15 -20.71 14.46 9.28
C LEU A 15 -20.54 13.10 10.01
N TYR A 16 -21.31 12.08 9.63
CA TYR A 16 -21.17 10.71 10.13
C TYR A 16 -21.40 9.69 9.02
N ALA A 17 -20.72 9.84 7.88
CA ALA A 17 -20.54 8.69 7.01
C ALA A 17 -19.62 7.71 7.75
N ILE A 18 -20.22 6.86 8.59
CA ILE A 18 -19.57 5.68 9.17
C ILE A 18 -18.80 5.02 8.02
N LYS A 19 -17.48 4.99 8.12
CA LYS A 19 -16.62 4.44 7.06
C LYS A 19 -17.12 3.03 6.78
N LYS A 20 -17.59 2.81 5.56
CA LYS A 20 -18.14 1.53 5.09
C LYS A 20 -17.03 0.49 4.82
N THR A 21 -15.91 0.58 5.51
CA THR A 21 -14.85 -0.43 5.53
C THR A 21 -15.08 -1.26 6.78
N GLY A 22 -15.36 -2.54 6.61
CA GLY A 22 -15.56 -3.42 7.75
C GLY A 22 -14.25 -3.60 8.51
N ILE A 23 -14.31 -3.94 9.80
CA ILE A 23 -13.14 -4.28 10.65
C ILE A 23 -12.23 -5.31 9.94
N LYS A 24 -12.82 -6.23 9.15
CA LYS A 24 -12.08 -7.21 8.34
C LYS A 24 -11.22 -6.56 7.25
N ASP A 25 -11.71 -5.53 6.56
CA ASP A 25 -10.96 -4.84 5.51
C ASP A 25 -9.77 -4.09 6.09
N GLU A 26 -9.94 -3.49 7.26
CA GLU A 26 -8.87 -2.79 7.97
C GLU A 26 -7.77 -3.76 8.42
N ASN A 27 -8.13 -4.94 8.93
CA ASN A 27 -7.16 -5.96 9.31
C ASN A 27 -6.38 -6.49 8.09
N ILE A 28 -7.05 -6.69 6.96
CA ILE A 28 -6.39 -7.07 5.70
C ILE A 28 -5.42 -5.98 5.25
N ASP A 29 -5.82 -4.70 5.30
CA ASP A 29 -4.95 -3.59 4.90
C ASP A 29 -3.71 -3.48 5.80
N ARG A 30 -3.85 -3.71 7.12
CA ARG A 30 -2.71 -3.79 8.05
C ARG A 30 -1.74 -4.91 7.70
N GLN A 31 -2.26 -6.12 7.41
CA GLN A 31 -1.43 -7.25 6.98
C GLN A 31 -0.70 -6.94 5.66
N ILE A 32 -1.39 -6.31 4.70
CA ILE A 32 -0.79 -5.92 3.43
C ILE A 32 0.33 -4.90 3.64
N ILE A 33 0.17 -3.93 4.56
CA ILE A 33 1.22 -2.97 4.92
C ILE A 33 2.43 -3.70 5.53
N ALA A 34 2.20 -4.62 6.47
CA ALA A 34 3.27 -5.41 7.09
C ALA A 34 4.07 -6.20 6.04
N ILE A 35 3.38 -6.84 5.10
CA ILE A 35 4.00 -7.55 3.98
C ILE A 35 4.81 -6.58 3.09
N HIS A 36 4.26 -5.41 2.75
CA HIS A 36 4.99 -4.44 1.91
C HIS A 36 6.20 -3.83 2.61
N ARG A 37 6.17 -3.69 3.94
CA ARG A 37 7.35 -3.31 4.72
C ARG A 37 8.45 -4.37 4.60
N ALA A 38 8.12 -5.64 4.83
CA ALA A 38 9.09 -6.74 4.71
C ALA A 38 9.63 -6.89 3.28
N ILE A 39 8.79 -6.66 2.25
CA ILE A 39 9.23 -6.59 0.85
C ILE A 39 10.26 -5.46 0.70
N ALA A 40 9.95 -4.25 1.17
CA ALA A 40 10.85 -3.10 1.03
C ALA A 40 12.21 -3.38 1.69
N GLU A 41 12.20 -3.89 2.92
CA GLU A 41 13.41 -4.27 3.66
C GLU A 41 14.23 -5.33 2.89
N LYS A 42 13.57 -6.36 2.32
CA LYS A 42 14.26 -7.38 1.52
C LYS A 42 14.87 -6.81 0.24
N LEU A 43 14.16 -5.92 -0.46
CA LEU A 43 14.64 -5.29 -1.69
C LEU A 43 15.85 -4.38 -1.43
N LEU A 44 15.90 -3.70 -0.28
CA LEU A 44 17.04 -2.86 0.11
C LEU A 44 18.31 -3.68 0.38
N VAL A 45 18.18 -4.92 0.82
CA VAL A 45 19.31 -5.85 1.01
C VAL A 45 19.71 -6.51 -0.31
N HIS A 46 18.74 -6.77 -1.18
CA HIS A 46 18.88 -7.52 -2.43
C HIS A 46 18.41 -6.68 -3.63
N LEU A 47 19.25 -5.73 -4.05
CA LEU A 47 18.92 -4.78 -5.13
C LEU A 47 18.62 -5.48 -6.46
N GLU A 48 19.19 -6.67 -6.70
CA GLU A 48 18.92 -7.49 -7.87
C GLU A 48 17.45 -7.92 -7.96
N LEU A 49 16.77 -8.08 -6.82
CA LEU A 49 15.34 -8.40 -6.79
C LEU A 49 14.50 -7.20 -7.21
N ALA A 50 14.95 -5.97 -6.92
CA ALA A 50 14.25 -4.77 -7.35
C ALA A 50 14.31 -4.63 -8.88
N GLU A 51 15.46 -4.90 -9.48
CA GLU A 51 15.62 -4.90 -10.94
C GLU A 51 14.71 -5.94 -11.60
N GLN A 52 14.63 -7.15 -11.05
CA GLN A 52 13.69 -8.17 -11.53
C GLN A 52 12.22 -7.69 -11.49
N VAL A 53 11.84 -6.91 -10.48
CA VAL A 53 10.49 -6.33 -10.41
C VAL A 53 10.30 -5.25 -11.47
N LYS A 54 11.30 -4.38 -11.69
CA LYS A 54 11.26 -3.36 -12.75
C LYS A 54 11.06 -4.03 -14.12
N MET A 55 11.86 -5.03 -14.45
CA MET A 55 11.71 -5.79 -15.70
C MET A 55 10.31 -6.41 -15.85
N ARG A 56 9.76 -7.00 -14.78
CA ARG A 56 8.40 -7.56 -14.80
C ARG A 56 7.34 -6.49 -15.03
N LEU A 57 7.47 -5.33 -14.40
CA LEU A 57 6.56 -4.21 -14.57
C LEU A 57 6.56 -3.69 -16.01
N GLU A 58 7.74 -3.57 -16.61
CA GLU A 58 7.90 -3.19 -18.02
C GLU A 58 7.28 -4.22 -18.96
N GLN A 59 7.56 -5.51 -18.75
CA GLN A 59 6.93 -6.58 -19.52
C GLN A 59 5.39 -6.52 -19.40
N GLN A 60 4.85 -6.37 -18.19
CA GLN A 60 3.41 -6.26 -18.00
C GLN A 60 2.81 -5.01 -18.66
N ARG A 61 3.56 -3.90 -18.71
CA ARG A 61 3.16 -2.68 -19.43
C ARG A 61 3.07 -2.95 -20.92
N ASP A 62 4.11 -3.56 -21.49
CA ASP A 62 4.21 -3.83 -22.93
C ASP A 62 3.14 -4.84 -23.38
N GLU A 63 2.86 -5.84 -22.54
CA GLU A 63 1.78 -6.81 -22.72
C GLU A 63 0.38 -6.24 -22.37
N LYS A 64 0.28 -4.98 -21.94
CA LYS A 64 -0.96 -4.30 -21.50
C LYS A 64 -1.70 -5.03 -20.36
N LYS A 65 -0.98 -5.80 -19.55
CA LYS A 65 -1.49 -6.53 -18.36
C LYS A 65 -1.57 -5.67 -17.10
N ILE A 66 -0.96 -4.48 -17.12
CA ILE A 66 -1.02 -3.49 -16.04
C ILE A 66 -1.58 -2.17 -16.55
N ARG A 67 -2.34 -1.47 -15.70
CA ARG A 67 -2.77 -0.09 -16.00
C ARG A 67 -1.54 0.83 -15.98
N TYR A 68 -1.45 1.72 -16.95
CA TYR A 68 -0.31 2.64 -17.06
C TYR A 68 -0.06 3.46 -15.79
N SER A 69 -1.12 3.93 -15.12
CA SER A 69 -0.96 4.64 -13.85
C SER A 69 -0.37 3.76 -12.73
N HIS A 70 -0.66 2.46 -12.68
CA HIS A 70 -0.07 1.58 -11.67
C HIS A 70 1.40 1.31 -11.98
N PHE A 71 1.70 1.12 -13.27
CA PHE A 71 3.08 1.00 -13.74
C PHE A 71 3.89 2.22 -13.28
N ILE A 72 3.44 3.43 -13.59
CA ILE A 72 4.14 4.66 -13.20
C ILE A 72 4.30 4.76 -11.68
N ASN A 73 3.25 4.49 -10.90
CA ASN A 73 3.35 4.56 -9.44
C ASN A 73 4.39 3.57 -8.90
N TRP A 74 4.31 2.29 -9.27
CA TRP A 74 5.24 1.29 -8.75
C TRP A 74 6.67 1.50 -9.23
N TYR A 75 6.84 1.86 -10.50
CA TYR A 75 8.15 2.16 -11.06
C TYR A 75 8.78 3.36 -10.34
N SER A 76 8.01 4.44 -10.13
CA SER A 76 8.49 5.62 -9.39
C SER A 76 8.88 5.30 -7.95
N ILE A 77 8.13 4.41 -7.28
CA ILE A 77 8.51 3.93 -5.94
C ILE A 77 9.84 3.18 -5.99
N LEU A 78 10.04 2.30 -6.98
CA LEU A 78 11.30 1.56 -7.14
C LEU A 78 12.51 2.44 -7.46
N GLU A 79 12.31 3.61 -8.07
CA GLU A 79 13.40 4.59 -8.28
C GLU A 79 13.88 5.22 -6.97
N LEU A 80 13.11 5.13 -5.89
CA LEU A 80 13.49 5.65 -4.58
C LEU A 80 14.38 4.67 -3.79
N ILE A 81 14.75 3.51 -4.34
CA ILE A 81 15.42 2.44 -3.61
C ILE A 81 16.77 2.86 -3.00
N GLU A 82 17.47 3.82 -3.61
CA GLU A 82 18.71 4.40 -3.08
C GLU A 82 18.49 5.34 -1.89
N GLN A 83 17.22 5.62 -1.54
CA GLN A 83 16.80 6.43 -0.40
C GLN A 83 15.96 5.56 0.54
N PRO A 84 16.58 4.74 1.42
CA PRO A 84 15.89 3.67 2.14
C PRO A 84 14.64 4.12 2.92
N GLU A 85 14.75 5.23 3.65
CA GLU A 85 13.63 5.76 4.44
C GLU A 85 12.47 6.22 3.54
N VAL A 86 12.79 6.92 2.45
CA VAL A 86 11.79 7.42 1.49
C VAL A 86 11.11 6.25 0.78
N PHE A 87 11.88 5.23 0.39
CA PHE A 87 11.38 4.02 -0.24
C PHE A 87 10.43 3.23 0.67
N ILE A 88 10.84 2.97 1.92
CA ILE A 88 10.00 2.25 2.89
C ILE A 88 8.70 3.01 3.15
N ASN A 89 8.79 4.34 3.34
CA ASN A 89 7.62 5.19 3.55
C ASN A 89 6.68 5.14 2.33
N ALA A 90 7.20 5.25 1.11
CA ALA A 90 6.41 5.16 -0.11
C ALA A 90 5.74 3.78 -0.28
N MET A 91 6.43 2.69 0.09
CA MET A 91 5.88 1.33 0.05
C MET A 91 4.75 1.11 1.07
N THR A 92 4.80 1.79 2.21
CA THR A 92 3.93 1.54 3.37
C THR A 92 2.88 2.62 3.63
N GLU A 93 2.88 3.72 2.86
CA GLU A 93 1.99 4.87 3.04
C GLU A 93 0.51 4.46 3.16
N ASP A 94 -0.18 4.88 4.24
CA ASP A 94 -1.58 4.52 4.49
C ASP A 94 -2.60 5.51 3.89
N THR A 95 -2.46 5.84 2.61
CA THR A 95 -3.48 6.58 1.86
C THR A 95 -4.49 5.64 1.19
N PRO A 96 -5.73 6.10 0.92
CA PRO A 96 -6.72 5.29 0.19
C PRO A 96 -6.22 4.83 -1.19
N GLN A 97 -5.42 5.66 -1.86
CA GLN A 97 -4.82 5.35 -3.16
C GLN A 97 -3.80 4.22 -3.03
N MET A 98 -2.89 4.31 -2.06
CA MET A 98 -1.86 3.31 -1.83
C MET A 98 -2.40 1.99 -1.30
N ARG A 99 -3.44 1.99 -0.46
CA ARG A 99 -4.16 0.75 -0.08
C ARG A 99 -4.68 0.01 -1.30
N TRP A 100 -5.34 0.73 -2.20
CA TRP A 100 -5.86 0.13 -3.42
C TRP A 100 -4.74 -0.35 -4.35
N LEU A 101 -3.64 0.40 -4.46
CA LEU A 101 -2.48 0.03 -5.25
C LEU A 101 -1.81 -1.25 -4.71
N ARG A 102 -1.56 -1.34 -3.39
CA ARG A 102 -0.96 -2.51 -2.73
C ARG A 102 -1.76 -3.80 -2.90
N ARG A 103 -3.09 -3.73 -2.97
CA ARG A 103 -3.95 -4.90 -3.27
C ARG A 103 -3.73 -5.46 -4.68
N LYS A 104 -3.02 -4.72 -5.55
CA LYS A 104 -2.66 -5.10 -6.94
C LYS A 104 -1.15 -5.01 -7.15
N THR A 105 -0.41 -5.58 -6.20
CA THR A 105 1.04 -5.48 -6.11
C THR A 105 1.78 -6.31 -7.18
N PRO A 106 2.87 -5.79 -7.78
CA PRO A 106 3.74 -6.53 -8.70
C PRO A 106 4.81 -7.38 -7.98
N PHE A 107 4.91 -7.27 -6.65
CA PHE A 107 5.95 -7.90 -5.82
C PHE A 107 5.70 -9.38 -5.52
N VAL A 108 5.03 -10.09 -6.43
CA VAL A 108 4.79 -11.53 -6.31
C VAL A 108 6.14 -12.26 -6.37
N GLY A 109 6.34 -13.22 -5.45
CA GLY A 109 7.56 -14.03 -5.38
C GLY A 109 8.74 -13.37 -4.67
N ILE A 110 8.63 -12.12 -4.19
CA ILE A 110 9.71 -11.48 -3.43
C ILE A 110 9.83 -12.08 -2.03
N LEU A 111 8.70 -12.28 -1.36
CA LEU A 111 8.64 -13.04 -0.11
C LEU A 111 8.22 -14.48 -0.40
N ASN A 112 8.94 -15.43 0.20
CA ASN A 112 8.46 -16.79 0.35
C ASN A 112 7.38 -16.87 1.45
N GLU A 113 6.77 -18.04 1.64
CA GLU A 113 5.66 -18.18 2.58
C GLU A 113 6.09 -17.98 4.04
N GLU A 114 7.27 -18.47 4.44
CA GLU A 114 7.79 -18.29 5.79
C GLU A 114 8.05 -16.81 6.10
N GLU A 115 8.63 -16.06 5.16
CA GLU A 115 8.84 -14.62 5.25
C GLU A 115 7.52 -13.85 5.35
N ARG A 116 6.51 -14.24 4.55
CA ARG A 116 5.18 -13.65 4.61
C ARG A 116 4.56 -13.83 6.00
N GLN A 117 4.61 -15.04 6.54
CA GLN A 117 4.06 -15.32 7.88
C GLN A 117 4.83 -14.58 8.98
N ARG A 118 6.17 -14.52 8.89
CA ARG A 118 6.97 -13.72 9.82
C ARG A 118 6.59 -12.24 9.79
N ALA A 119 6.37 -11.67 8.60
CA ALA A 119 5.96 -10.27 8.47
C ALA A 119 4.59 -10.00 9.12
N ILE A 120 3.61 -10.88 8.91
CA ILE A 120 2.28 -10.76 9.53
C ILE A 120 2.38 -10.92 11.04
N ASN A 121 3.12 -11.92 11.52
CA ASN A 121 3.24 -12.22 12.95
C ASN A 121 3.99 -11.12 13.72
N HIS A 122 5.10 -10.61 13.17
CA HIS A 122 5.85 -9.52 13.80
C HIS A 122 4.99 -8.26 13.97
N ASN A 123 4.13 -7.96 12.98
CA ASN A 123 3.20 -6.85 13.08
C ASN A 123 2.05 -7.13 14.06
N ALA A 124 1.54 -8.37 14.11
CA ALA A 124 0.49 -8.79 15.03
C ALA A 124 0.97 -8.82 16.50
N LEU A 125 2.25 -9.12 16.72
CA LEU A 125 2.92 -9.14 18.03
C LEU A 125 3.36 -7.75 18.50
N GLY A 126 2.87 -6.66 17.86
CA GLY A 126 3.29 -5.28 18.10
C GLY A 126 3.77 -5.06 19.52
N THR A 127 5.05 -4.71 19.64
CA THR A 127 5.72 -4.37 20.90
C THR A 127 4.79 -3.49 21.73
N ILE A 128 4.34 -4.02 22.85
CA ILE A 128 3.61 -3.24 23.85
C ILE A 128 4.68 -2.37 24.52
N ASP A 129 4.94 -1.17 24.00
CA ASP A 129 5.87 -0.22 24.64
C ASP A 129 5.29 0.37 25.95
N SER A 130 4.20 -0.19 26.48
CA SER A 130 3.68 0.16 27.80
C SER A 130 2.87 -0.99 28.40
N VAL A 131 3.42 -1.63 29.43
CA VAL A 131 2.71 -2.55 30.34
C VAL A 131 1.83 -1.77 31.33
N GLU A 132 1.59 -0.47 31.10
CA GLU A 132 0.90 0.41 32.05
C GLU A 132 -0.63 0.28 32.06
N VAL A 133 -1.23 -0.60 31.26
CA VAL A 133 -2.71 -0.74 31.20
C VAL A 133 -3.20 -2.14 31.65
N LEU A 134 -2.43 -2.85 32.48
CA LEU A 134 -2.86 -4.17 32.99
C LEU A 134 -2.94 -4.31 34.52
N PHE A 135 -2.98 -3.21 35.28
CA PHE A 135 -3.39 -3.24 36.69
C PHE A 135 -4.29 -2.06 37.03
#